data_AF-A0AAV8F1I3-F1
#
_entry.id   AF-A0AAV8F1I3-F1
#
_cell.length_a   1.000
_cell.length_b   1.000
_cell.length_c   1.000
_cell.angle_alpha   90.00
_cell.angle_beta   90.00
_cell.angle_gamma   90.00
#
_symmetry.space_group_name_H-M   'P 1'
#
loop_
_entity.id
_entity.type
_entity.pdbx_description
1 polymer ?
#
loop_
_entity_poly.entity_id
_entity_poly.type
_entity_poly.pdbx_seq_one_letter_code
_entity_poly.pdbx_strand_id
1 'polypeptide(L)'
;MAINNAILGEMDVPESYLTTLPKTGRQSVGDVIYRHMQTTEQFSADHVLNSLNISSEHEALEIADKVEAALYIWKRKVNVGHTKSTWDMSLVSDFMADGDKNTVLMSRAQSLLLALKHQFPSLSQTTLDTSKIQYNKDVGQAILESYSRVLESLAFNIVSWIDDVLLADDAAKKGN
;
A
#
# COMPACT_ATOMS: atom_id res chain seq x y z
N MET A 1 0.16 -12.71 7.50
CA MET A 1 0.12 -11.31 7.01
C MET A 1 0.95 -10.35 7.85
N ALA A 2 0.66 -10.16 9.15
CA ALA A 2 1.27 -9.06 9.94
C ALA A 2 2.81 -9.06 9.96
N ILE A 3 3.44 -10.23 10.17
CA ILE A 3 4.91 -10.37 10.18
C ILE A 3 5.49 -10.02 8.81
N ASN A 4 4.92 -10.58 7.73
CA ASN A 4 5.39 -10.33 6.37
C ASN A 4 5.31 -8.83 6.03
N ASN A 5 4.18 -8.19 6.35
CA ASN A 5 4.00 -6.75 6.17
C ASN A 5 5.00 -5.89 6.97
N ALA A 6 5.32 -6.29 8.21
CA ALA A 6 6.31 -5.58 9.02
C ALA A 6 7.71 -5.65 8.41
N ILE A 7 8.14 -6.85 8.00
CA ILE A 7 9.45 -7.06 7.36
C ILE A 7 9.55 -6.30 6.03
N LEU A 8 8.51 -6.36 5.18
CA LEU A 8 8.45 -5.56 3.96
C LEU A 8 8.50 -4.05 4.25
N GLY A 9 7.91 -3.60 5.35
CA GLY A 9 7.98 -2.21 5.80
C GLY A 9 9.38 -1.75 6.19
N GLU A 10 10.20 -2.67 6.72
CA GLU A 10 11.58 -2.43 7.15
C GLU A 10 12.62 -2.59 6.02
N MET A 11 12.29 -3.32 4.95
CA MET A 11 13.17 -3.46 3.80
C MET A 11 13.42 -2.13 3.09
N ASP A 12 14.68 -1.90 2.72
CA ASP A 12 15.09 -0.73 1.97
C ASP A 12 14.42 -0.65 0.60
N VAL A 13 14.01 0.55 0.20
CA VAL A 13 13.47 0.77 -1.14
C VAL A 13 14.62 0.93 -2.14
N PRO A 14 14.68 0.08 -3.17
CA PRO A 14 15.76 0.15 -4.15
C PRO A 14 15.68 1.42 -4.99
N GLU A 15 16.83 1.99 -5.33
CA GLU A 15 16.91 3.20 -6.16
C GLU A 15 16.28 2.99 -7.54
N SER A 16 16.37 1.78 -8.10
CA SER A 16 15.74 1.42 -9.38
C SER A 16 14.24 1.69 -9.36
N TYR A 17 13.53 1.31 -8.30
CA TYR A 17 12.11 1.64 -8.12
C TYR A 17 11.89 3.15 -7.99
N LEU A 18 12.74 3.87 -7.25
CA LEU A 18 12.58 5.32 -7.09
C LEU A 18 12.74 6.08 -8.41
N THR A 19 13.53 5.56 -9.36
CA THR A 19 13.70 6.17 -10.69
C THR A 19 12.50 5.97 -11.62
N THR A 20 11.66 4.96 -11.38
CA THR A 20 10.45 4.71 -12.18
C THR A 20 9.25 5.52 -11.69
N LEU A 21 9.32 6.12 -10.49
CA LEU A 21 8.22 6.87 -9.90
C LEU A 21 7.90 8.16 -10.69
N PRO A 22 6.61 8.52 -10.81
CA PRO A 22 6.19 9.80 -11.37
C PRO A 22 6.75 11.01 -10.60
N LYS A 23 6.77 12.18 -11.27
CA LYS A 23 7.28 13.42 -10.65
C LYS A 23 6.42 13.91 -9.48
N THR A 24 5.14 13.57 -9.45
CA THR A 24 4.19 14.03 -8.43
C THR A 24 3.25 12.92 -7.97
N GLY A 25 2.89 12.92 -6.67
CA GLY A 25 1.96 11.92 -6.12
C GLY A 25 0.59 11.95 -6.80
N ARG A 26 0.12 13.14 -7.22
CA ARG A 26 -1.13 13.31 -7.99
C ARG A 26 -1.10 12.56 -9.32
N GLN A 27 0.02 12.55 -10.03
CA GLN A 27 0.17 11.79 -11.29
C GLN A 27 0.14 10.27 -11.05
N SER A 28 0.53 9.82 -9.86
CA SER A 28 0.51 8.42 -9.48
C SER A 28 -0.90 7.93 -9.16
N VAL A 29 -1.58 8.57 -8.19
CA VAL A 29 -2.94 8.16 -7.77
C VAL A 29 -4.05 8.61 -8.72
N GLY A 30 -3.78 9.58 -9.59
CA GLY A 30 -4.78 10.17 -10.47
C GLY A 30 -5.71 11.16 -9.76
N ASP A 31 -6.50 11.89 -10.55
CA ASP A 31 -7.28 13.03 -10.06
C ASP A 31 -8.42 12.64 -9.12
N VAL A 32 -9.04 11.48 -9.33
CA VAL A 32 -10.16 11.00 -8.52
C VAL A 32 -9.69 10.67 -7.10
N ILE A 33 -8.67 9.82 -6.97
CA ILE A 33 -8.12 9.43 -5.67
C ILE A 33 -7.48 10.64 -4.97
N TYR A 34 -6.73 11.47 -5.71
CA TYR A 34 -6.11 12.67 -5.14
C TYR A 34 -7.14 13.64 -4.56
N ARG A 35 -8.29 13.82 -5.22
CA ARG A 35 -9.37 14.68 -4.72
C ARG A 35 -9.93 14.18 -3.40
N HIS A 36 -10.21 12.88 -3.29
CA HIS A 36 -10.67 12.27 -2.04
C HIS A 36 -9.63 12.36 -0.92
N MET A 37 -8.35 12.18 -1.25
CA MET A 37 -7.25 12.34 -0.29
C MET A 37 -7.05 13.79 0.15
N GLN A 38 -7.44 14.79 -0.66
CA GLN A 38 -7.29 16.21 -0.35
C GLN A 38 -8.50 16.81 0.37
N THR A 39 -9.67 16.17 0.34
CA THR A 39 -10.89 16.69 0.97
C THR A 39 -10.72 16.92 2.48
N THR A 40 -11.15 18.08 2.98
CA THR A 40 -11.04 18.49 4.40
C THR A 40 -12.03 17.76 5.32
N GLU A 41 -13.06 17.12 4.76
CA GLU A 41 -14.02 16.30 5.51
C GLU A 41 -13.38 15.02 6.09
N GLN A 42 -14.10 14.32 6.96
CA GLN A 42 -13.65 13.06 7.57
C GLN A 42 -13.26 12.05 6.47
N PHE A 43 -11.96 11.83 6.31
CA PHE A 43 -11.45 10.85 5.36
C PHE A 43 -11.83 9.45 5.83
N SER A 44 -12.54 8.71 4.97
CA SER A 44 -12.82 7.29 5.17
C SER A 44 -12.27 6.51 3.99
N ALA A 45 -11.30 5.64 4.28
CA ALA A 45 -10.67 4.78 3.28
C ALA A 45 -11.70 3.86 2.60
N ASP A 46 -12.62 3.29 3.36
CA ASP A 46 -13.69 2.43 2.84
C ASP A 46 -14.62 3.18 1.88
N HIS A 47 -14.95 4.44 2.17
CA HIS A 47 -15.74 5.26 1.25
C HIS A 47 -15.01 5.52 -0.07
N VAL A 48 -13.70 5.74 -0.03
CA VAL A 48 -12.88 5.92 -1.24
C VAL A 48 -12.88 4.62 -2.06
N LEU A 49 -12.62 3.47 -1.43
CA LEU A 49 -12.61 2.17 -2.12
C LEU A 49 -13.98 1.85 -2.74
N ASN A 50 -15.06 2.08 -2.00
CA ASN A 50 -16.43 1.90 -2.50
C ASN A 50 -16.76 2.83 -3.68
N SER A 51 -16.18 4.03 -3.71
CA SER A 51 -16.37 4.97 -4.83
C SER A 51 -15.61 4.59 -6.11
N LEU A 52 -14.57 3.76 -6.00
CA LEU A 52 -13.74 3.34 -7.12
C LEU A 52 -14.32 2.14 -7.88
N ASN A 53 -15.36 1.48 -7.36
CA ASN A 53 -16.06 0.34 -7.97
C ASN A 53 -15.10 -0.77 -8.46
N ILE A 54 -14.19 -1.20 -7.57
CA ILE A 54 -13.16 -2.20 -7.85
C ILE A 54 -13.84 -3.52 -8.19
N SER A 55 -13.69 -3.94 -9.44
CA SER A 55 -14.39 -5.11 -9.97
C SER A 55 -13.51 -6.37 -10.05
N SER A 56 -12.19 -6.21 -9.93
CA SER A 56 -11.21 -7.29 -10.05
C SER A 56 -10.02 -7.15 -9.11
N GLU A 57 -9.37 -8.27 -8.79
CA GLU A 57 -8.10 -8.26 -8.03
C GLU A 57 -7.01 -7.46 -8.76
N HIS A 58 -6.96 -7.53 -10.08
CA HIS A 58 -5.97 -6.79 -10.88
C HIS A 58 -6.13 -5.27 -10.71
N GLU A 59 -7.37 -4.79 -10.72
CA GLU A 59 -7.68 -3.36 -10.49
C GLU A 59 -7.34 -2.94 -9.06
N ALA A 60 -7.63 -3.79 -8.07
CA ALA A 60 -7.22 -3.56 -6.69
C ALA A 60 -5.69 -3.41 -6.59
N LEU A 61 -4.94 -4.30 -7.26
CA LEU A 61 -3.47 -4.28 -7.25
C LEU A 61 -2.92 -3.03 -7.92
N GLU A 62 -3.49 -2.61 -9.05
CA GLU A 62 -3.10 -1.39 -9.74
C GLU A 62 -3.32 -0.15 -8.86
N ILE A 63 -4.41 -0.11 -8.11
CA ILE A 63 -4.68 0.96 -7.14
C ILE A 63 -3.65 0.91 -6.00
N ALA A 64 -3.32 -0.28 -5.47
CA ALA A 64 -2.29 -0.44 -4.45
C ALA A 64 -0.95 0.14 -4.92
N ASP A 65 -0.49 -0.27 -6.10
CA ASP A 65 0.76 0.20 -6.70
C ASP A 65 0.80 1.72 -6.86
N LYS A 66 -0.30 2.31 -7.36
CA LYS A 66 -0.43 3.77 -7.54
C LYS A 66 -0.39 4.53 -6.21
N VAL A 67 -1.04 4.00 -5.18
CA VAL A 67 -1.10 4.61 -3.85
C VAL A 67 0.24 4.48 -3.12
N GLU A 68 0.93 3.34 -3.22
CA GLU A 68 2.29 3.15 -2.70
C GLU A 68 3.27 4.11 -3.35
N ALA A 69 3.26 4.19 -4.68
CA ALA A 69 4.09 5.13 -5.42
C ALA A 69 3.87 6.59 -4.96
N ALA A 70 2.62 7.02 -4.77
CA ALA A 70 2.32 8.36 -4.25
C ALA A 70 2.81 8.57 -2.81
N LEU A 71 2.64 7.57 -1.94
CA LEU A 71 3.13 7.60 -0.56
C LEU A 71 4.65 7.84 -0.52
N TYR A 72 5.43 7.14 -1.33
CA TYR A 72 6.89 7.33 -1.38
C TYR A 72 7.28 8.69 -1.97
N ILE A 73 6.52 9.20 -2.94
CA ILE A 73 6.74 10.57 -3.46
C ILE A 73 6.51 11.60 -2.36
N TRP A 74 5.43 11.50 -1.59
CA TRP A 74 5.16 12.41 -0.46
C TRP A 74 6.19 12.27 0.66
N LYS A 75 6.61 11.04 0.98
CA LYS A 75 7.66 10.77 1.96
C LYS A 75 8.98 11.45 1.59
N ARG A 76 9.35 11.41 0.30
CA ARG A 76 10.54 12.10 -0.21
C ARG A 76 10.44 13.62 -0.09
N LYS A 77 9.28 14.20 -0.40
CA LYS A 77 9.06 15.66 -0.31
C LYS A 77 9.18 16.18 1.13
N VAL A 78 8.70 15.43 2.11
CA VAL A 78 8.82 15.78 3.55
C VAL A 78 10.29 15.78 3.99
N ASN A 79 11.08 14.78 3.58
CA ASN A 79 12.51 14.69 3.93
C ASN A 79 13.36 15.79 3.27
N VAL A 80 13.06 16.18 2.03
CA VAL A 80 13.79 17.27 1.34
C VAL A 80 13.60 18.62 2.05
N GLY A 81 12.44 18.84 2.68
CA GLY A 81 12.20 20.02 3.50
C GLY A 81 13.06 20.12 4.77
N HIS A 82 13.57 18.99 5.27
CA HIS A 82 14.38 18.94 6.50
C HIS A 82 15.89 19.10 6.25
N THR A 83 16.38 18.84 5.04
CA THR A 83 17.84 18.83 4.74
C THR A 83 18.36 20.08 4.03
N LYS A 84 17.51 21.09 3.74
CA LYS A 84 17.93 22.36 3.12
C LYS A 84 17.61 23.57 4.02
N SER A 85 18.28 23.64 5.17
CA SER A 85 18.18 24.75 6.13
C SER A 85 19.37 25.72 6.03
N THR A 86 19.61 26.41 4.90
CA THR A 86 20.62 27.50 4.89
C THR A 86 20.41 28.58 3.84
N TRP A 87 19.18 28.96 3.50
CA TRP A 87 18.90 30.10 2.62
C TRP A 87 17.40 30.25 2.42
N ASP A 88 16.91 31.43 2.78
CA ASP A 88 15.57 31.96 2.51
C ASP A 88 14.47 31.65 3.54
N MET A 89 14.38 32.55 4.53
CA MET A 89 13.39 32.57 5.60
C MET A 89 11.97 32.95 5.10
N SER A 90 11.79 33.32 3.82
CA SER A 90 10.47 33.58 3.23
C SER A 90 9.78 32.33 2.66
N LEU A 91 10.53 31.25 2.39
CA LEU A 91 10.00 29.99 1.83
C LEU A 91 9.62 28.96 2.90
N VAL A 92 10.09 29.12 4.14
CA VAL A 92 9.87 28.16 5.23
C VAL A 92 8.40 28.03 5.65
N SER A 93 7.57 29.07 5.52
CA SER A 93 6.14 28.97 5.85
C SER A 93 5.37 28.06 4.86
N ASP A 94 5.64 28.20 3.57
CA ASP A 94 4.97 27.43 2.52
C ASP A 94 5.47 25.98 2.47
N PHE A 95 6.76 25.74 2.73
CA PHE A 95 7.31 24.39 2.83
C PHE A 95 6.90 23.67 4.12
N MET A 96 6.74 24.37 5.24
CA MET A 96 6.18 23.78 6.47
C MET A 96 4.70 23.42 6.28
N ALA A 97 3.92 24.27 5.61
CA ALA A 97 2.53 23.98 5.26
C ALA A 97 2.41 22.82 4.23
N ASP A 98 3.28 22.74 3.21
CA ASP A 98 3.31 21.61 2.27
C ASP A 98 3.83 20.32 2.96
N GLY A 99 4.72 20.45 3.95
CA GLY A 99 5.16 19.35 4.80
C GLY A 99 4.01 18.73 5.58
N ASP A 100 3.23 19.54 6.30
CA ASP A 100 2.06 19.09 7.06
C ASP A 100 0.94 18.55 6.16
N LYS A 101 0.79 19.12 4.97
CA LYS A 101 -0.12 18.56 3.96
C LYS A 101 0.34 17.18 3.46
N ASN A 102 1.64 17.02 3.19
CA ASN A 102 2.18 15.75 2.71
C ASN A 102 2.15 14.67 3.81
N THR A 103 2.29 15.01 5.10
CA THR A 103 2.12 14.05 6.21
C THR A 103 0.68 13.55 6.32
N VAL A 104 -0.31 14.43 6.18
CA VAL A 104 -1.73 14.04 6.13
C VAL A 104 -1.99 13.13 4.92
N LEU A 105 -1.47 13.47 3.74
CA LEU A 105 -1.61 12.63 2.55
C LEU A 105 -0.96 11.26 2.71
N MET A 106 0.22 11.18 3.32
CA MET A 106 0.87 9.90 3.64
C MET A 106 0.04 9.05 4.59
N SER A 107 -0.47 9.63 5.68
CA SER A 107 -1.30 8.91 6.66
C SER A 107 -2.59 8.38 6.02
N ARG A 108 -3.23 9.19 5.16
CA ARG A 108 -4.41 8.78 4.39
C ARG A 108 -4.09 7.67 3.38
N ALA A 109 -2.94 7.73 2.71
CA ALA A 109 -2.49 6.67 1.81
C ALA A 109 -2.20 5.36 2.54
N GLN A 110 -1.55 5.42 3.71
CA GLN A 110 -1.35 4.23 4.55
C GLN A 110 -2.68 3.61 4.98
N SER A 111 -3.64 4.45 5.38
CA SER A 111 -4.99 3.99 5.76
C SER A 111 -5.72 3.35 4.57
N LEU A 112 -5.56 3.90 3.37
CA LEU A 112 -6.16 3.35 2.14
C LEU A 112 -5.55 2.00 1.77
N LEU A 113 -4.22 1.86 1.85
CA LEU A 113 -3.53 0.59 1.61
C LEU A 113 -3.93 -0.48 2.62
N LEU A 114 -4.10 -0.09 3.89
CA LEU A 114 -4.57 -1.00 4.92
C LEU A 114 -6.00 -1.47 4.64
N ALA A 115 -6.91 -0.56 4.33
CA ALA A 115 -8.30 -0.89 3.99
C ALA A 115 -8.37 -1.81 2.75
N LEU A 116 -7.53 -1.54 1.74
CA LEU A 116 -7.44 -2.37 0.54
C LEU A 116 -6.99 -3.80 0.87
N LYS A 117 -5.98 -3.98 1.72
CA LYS A 117 -5.55 -5.30 2.19
C LYS A 117 -6.62 -6.03 3.01
N HIS A 118 -7.45 -5.30 3.74
CA HIS A 118 -8.60 -5.90 4.46
C HIS A 118 -9.72 -6.35 3.52
N GLN A 119 -10.02 -5.58 2.47
CA GLN A 119 -11.04 -5.94 1.48
C GLN A 119 -10.57 -7.04 0.51
N PHE A 120 -9.26 -7.09 0.24
CA PHE A 120 -8.64 -8.06 -0.67
C PHE A 120 -7.50 -8.81 0.05
N PRO A 121 -7.80 -9.79 0.92
CA PRO A 121 -6.78 -10.54 1.66
C PRO A 121 -5.86 -11.38 0.75
N SER A 122 -6.36 -11.78 -0.43
CA SER A 122 -5.63 -12.54 -1.43
C SER A 122 -4.89 -11.67 -2.44
N LEU A 123 -4.76 -10.36 -2.19
CA LEU A 123 -4.10 -9.46 -3.11
C LEU A 123 -2.66 -9.90 -3.36
N SER A 124 -2.32 -10.05 -4.63
CA SER A 124 -0.95 -10.32 -5.07
C SER A 124 0.06 -9.28 -4.55
N GLN A 125 1.34 -9.65 -4.45
CA GLN A 125 2.39 -8.73 -3.99
C GLN A 125 2.49 -7.51 -4.90
N THR A 126 2.67 -6.32 -4.31
CA THR A 126 2.80 -5.10 -5.09
C THR A 126 4.12 -5.07 -5.87
N THR A 127 4.19 -4.17 -6.86
CA THR A 127 5.42 -3.92 -7.62
C THR A 127 6.54 -3.47 -6.68
N LEU A 128 6.23 -2.67 -5.66
CA LEU A 128 7.21 -2.26 -4.66
C LEU A 128 7.69 -3.43 -3.80
N ASP A 129 6.77 -4.26 -3.29
CA ASP A 129 7.11 -5.42 -2.48
C ASP A 129 8.01 -6.39 -3.25
N THR A 130 7.66 -6.65 -4.52
CA THR A 130 8.46 -7.47 -5.44
C THR A 130 9.86 -6.87 -5.62
N SER A 131 9.95 -5.56 -5.79
CA SER A 131 11.23 -4.85 -5.94
C SER A 131 12.08 -4.94 -4.67
N LYS A 132 11.47 -4.72 -3.49
CA LYS A 132 12.14 -4.85 -2.20
C LYS A 132 12.72 -6.25 -2.02
N ILE A 133 11.94 -7.30 -2.29
CA ILE A 133 12.38 -8.68 -2.19
C ILE A 133 13.53 -8.97 -3.17
N GLN A 134 13.41 -8.51 -4.41
CA GLN A 134 14.40 -8.77 -5.45
C GLN A 134 15.77 -8.13 -5.16
N TYR A 135 15.78 -6.92 -4.61
CA TYR A 135 17.00 -6.15 -4.37
C TYR A 135 17.49 -6.19 -2.91
N ASN A 136 16.77 -6.86 -2.01
CA ASN A 136 17.17 -7.02 -0.62
C ASN A 136 18.51 -7.75 -0.50
N LYS A 137 19.39 -7.24 0.36
CA LYS A 137 20.72 -7.83 0.67
C LYS A 137 20.80 -8.40 2.08
N ASP A 138 19.80 -8.16 2.92
CA ASP A 138 19.75 -8.68 4.28
C ASP A 138 19.17 -10.10 4.28
N VAL A 139 20.03 -11.07 4.61
CA VAL A 139 19.66 -12.49 4.65
C VAL A 139 18.60 -12.78 5.73
N GLY A 140 18.65 -12.08 6.86
CA GLY A 140 17.67 -12.24 7.93
C GLY A 140 16.29 -11.78 7.50
N GLN A 141 16.20 -10.60 6.88
CA GLN A 141 14.94 -10.11 6.31
C GLN A 141 14.41 -11.02 5.21
N ALA A 142 15.28 -11.57 4.35
CA ALA A 142 14.88 -12.50 3.29
C ALA A 142 14.28 -13.80 3.85
N ILE A 143 14.88 -14.37 4.91
CA ILE A 143 14.35 -15.56 5.58
C ILE A 143 13.01 -15.26 6.23
N LEU A 144 12.91 -14.14 6.96
CA LEU A 144 11.67 -13.78 7.67
C LEU A 144 10.53 -13.49 6.69
N GLU A 145 10.79 -12.77 5.59
CA GLU A 145 9.82 -12.52 4.53
C GLU A 145 9.33 -13.83 3.92
N SER A 146 10.24 -14.63 3.39
CA SER A 146 9.88 -15.86 2.66
C SER A 146 9.16 -16.87 3.56
N TYR A 147 9.63 -17.07 4.78
CA TYR A 147 9.02 -18.00 5.73
C TYR A 147 7.63 -17.55 6.16
N SER A 148 7.48 -16.27 6.52
CA SER A 148 6.16 -15.73 6.91
C SER A 148 5.15 -15.79 5.76
N ARG A 149 5.58 -15.56 4.51
CA ARG A 149 4.74 -15.66 3.32
C ARG A 149 4.29 -17.09 3.03
N VAL A 150 5.18 -18.07 3.17
CA VAL A 150 4.82 -19.49 2.99
C VAL A 150 3.79 -19.93 4.04
N LEU A 151 3.98 -19.55 5.31
CA LEU A 151 3.02 -19.86 6.37
C LEU A 151 1.65 -19.24 6.12
N GLU A 152 1.63 -18.01 5.61
CA GLU A 152 0.41 -17.31 5.24
C GLU A 152 -0.33 -18.00 4.09
N SER A 153 0.37 -18.36 3.02
CA SER A 153 -0.21 -19.10 1.90
C SER A 153 -0.75 -20.47 2.35
N LEU A 154 -0.03 -21.17 3.23
CA LEU A 154 -0.50 -22.43 3.78
C LEU A 154 -1.79 -22.26 4.59
N ALA A 155 -1.85 -21.25 5.46
CA ALA A 155 -3.03 -20.96 6.26
C ALA A 155 -4.24 -20.62 5.36
N PHE A 156 -4.03 -19.80 4.33
CA PHE A 156 -5.06 -19.47 3.34
C PHE A 156 -5.59 -20.73 2.63
N ASN A 157 -4.70 -21.60 2.15
CA ASN A 157 -5.09 -22.84 1.48
C ASN A 157 -5.91 -23.76 2.39
N ILE A 158 -5.52 -23.90 3.66
CA ILE A 158 -6.26 -24.72 4.63
C ILE A 158 -7.68 -24.18 4.84
N VAL A 159 -7.85 -22.86 4.98
CA VAL A 159 -9.18 -22.24 5.12
C VAL A 159 -10.01 -22.46 3.87
N SER A 160 -9.44 -22.22 2.68
CA SER A 160 -10.12 -22.47 1.40
C SER A 160 -10.59 -23.91 1.27
N TRP A 161 -9.77 -24.89 1.65
CA TRP A 161 -10.16 -26.30 1.61
C TRP A 161 -11.29 -26.64 2.59
N ILE A 162 -11.32 -25.99 3.76
CA ILE A 162 -12.43 -26.15 4.70
C ILE A 162 -13.71 -25.59 4.09
N ASP A 163 -13.65 -24.40 3.49
CA ASP A 163 -14.80 -23.77 2.83
C ASP A 163 -15.33 -24.61 1.67
N ASP A 164 -14.45 -25.18 0.84
CA ASP A 164 -14.83 -26.07 -0.26
C ASP A 164 -15.62 -27.30 0.24
N VAL A 165 -15.16 -27.89 1.36
CA VAL A 165 -15.84 -29.05 1.98
C VAL A 165 -17.20 -28.64 2.55
N LEU A 166 -17.29 -27.48 3.22
CA LEU A 166 -18.56 -26.96 3.74
C LEU A 166 -19.56 -26.67 2.62
N LEU A 167 -19.11 -26.09 1.51
CA LEU A 167 -19.95 -25.83 0.33
C LEU A 167 -20.47 -27.14 -0.28
N ALA A 168 -19.62 -28.16 -0.38
CA ALA A 168 -20.02 -29.48 -0.87
C ALA A 168 -21.04 -30.16 0.05
N ASP A 169 -20.88 -30.07 1.37
CA ASP A 169 -21.82 -30.60 2.37
C ASP A 169 -23.19 -29.89 2.29
N ASP A 170 -23.20 -28.56 2.18
CA ASP A 170 -24.43 -27.78 2.02
C ASP A 170 -25.17 -28.12 0.71
N ALA A 171 -24.44 -28.33 -0.38
CA ALA A 171 -25.01 -28.76 -1.65
C ALA A 171 -25.63 -30.17 -1.55
N ALA A 172 -24.95 -31.11 -0.87
CA ALA A 172 -25.45 -32.46 -0.66
C ALA A 172 -26.72 -32.48 0.21
N LYS A 173 -26.80 -31.63 1.24
CA LYS A 173 -27.98 -31.50 2.10
C LYS A 173 -29.19 -30.90 1.42
N LYS A 174 -29.01 -29.98 0.46
CA LYS A 174 -30.11 -29.37 -0.33
C LYS A 174 -30.59 -30.27 -1.48
N GLY A 175 -29.79 -31.25 -1.87
CA GLY A 175 -30.12 -32.21 -2.93
C GLY A 175 -30.92 -33.43 -2.46
N ASN A 176 -31.11 -33.61 -1.14
CA ASN A 176 -31.98 -34.62 -0.51
C ASN A 176 -33.26 -33.98 0.02
#